data_AF-A0A0C9UCC1-F1
#
_entry.id   AF-A0A0C9UCC1-F1
#
_cell.length_a   1.000
_cell.length_b   1.000
_cell.length_c   1.000
_cell.angle_alpha   90.00
_cell.angle_beta   90.00
_cell.angle_gamma   90.00
#
_symmetry.space_group_name_H-M   'P 1'
#
loop_
_entity.id
_entity.type
_entity.pdbx_description
1 polymer ?
#
loop_
_entity_poly.entity_id
_entity_poly.type
_entity_poly.pdbx_seq_one_letter_code
_entity_poly.pdbx_strand_id
1 'polypeptide(L)'
;MDSDAEDSDEEKITGKNIEAKSRALDRKVALEAEIDKEEMQRAGGHADEEDDGLVMFDLPTAEEREEEKKKGGPDVQEVQRRIQECARVLGDFKRYAAKGRSRSEYLEQILYDISNYYGYNDFLAEKLFQLFSVDEAIEFFEANEVPRPVTIRTNTLRTRRRDLAQALINRGVNLEPIGKWTNVGLQIFESPVPIGATPEYLGGQYMLQAASSFLPVIALGPVPNERVLDMASAPGGKTTYLSALMQNTGIIFANEINKARTKSLTANIHRMGCKNVVVCSYDGREFPKVIGGFDRVLLDAPCSGTGVISKDSSVKINKSERDFMLLSHLQKQLILCAIDSVDPASATGGYVVYSTCSVTVDENEAVIDYALRKRPNVKLVDTGLEFGREGFTSYRGKIFDPKLNLTRRFYPHVHNMDGFFVAKLKVEKRKKQQKTAGKDEPMLNGIEEEGAEGEVGFDSDEDKPIIQDAKRKQLKAKGYRVPPRKPVVAPVA
;
A
#
# COMPACT_ATOMS: atom_id res chain seq x y z
N MET A 1 76.07 -13.49 12.07
CA MET A 1 75.38 -12.29 11.56
C MET A 1 75.20 -12.48 10.08
N ASP A 2 74.00 -12.15 9.59
CA ASP A 2 73.54 -12.10 8.19
C ASP A 2 73.47 -13.45 7.45
N SER A 3 72.49 -13.74 6.58
CA SER A 3 71.53 -12.92 5.82
C SER A 3 70.36 -13.79 5.31
N ASP A 4 69.26 -13.14 4.93
CA ASP A 4 68.06 -13.65 4.25
C ASP A 4 68.27 -14.69 3.14
N ALA A 5 67.42 -15.73 3.12
CA ALA A 5 66.76 -16.34 1.94
C ALA A 5 66.16 -17.71 2.32
N GLU A 6 64.87 -17.76 2.69
CA GLU A 6 64.14 -19.04 2.75
C GLU A 6 63.67 -19.41 1.34
N ASP A 7 64.48 -20.27 0.72
CA ASP A 7 64.30 -20.86 -0.59
C ASP A 7 63.29 -22.03 -0.49
N SER A 8 62.12 -21.84 -1.09
CA SER A 8 61.44 -22.80 -1.98
C SER A 8 61.85 -24.29 -1.86
N ASP A 9 61.11 -25.06 -1.05
CA ASP A 9 60.94 -26.50 -1.29
C ASP A 9 59.76 -26.74 -2.26
N GLU A 10 59.90 -26.25 -3.49
CA GLU A 10 59.10 -26.74 -4.62
C GLU A 10 59.62 -28.12 -5.02
N GLU A 11 59.00 -29.17 -4.48
CA GLU A 11 59.12 -30.53 -5.02
C GLU A 11 58.83 -30.48 -6.53
N LYS A 12 59.85 -30.77 -7.35
CA LYS A 12 59.73 -30.84 -8.82
C LYS A 12 58.53 -31.68 -9.20
N ILE A 13 57.58 -31.03 -9.89
CA ILE A 13 56.33 -31.61 -10.36
C ILE A 13 56.65 -32.68 -11.40
N THR A 14 56.76 -33.93 -10.98
CA THR A 14 56.85 -35.11 -11.86
C THR A 14 55.45 -35.66 -12.11
N GLY A 15 55.19 -36.24 -13.29
CA GLY A 15 53.85 -36.73 -13.67
C GLY A 15 53.20 -37.67 -12.64
N LYS A 16 54.01 -38.44 -11.89
CA LYS A 16 53.55 -39.28 -10.78
C LYS A 16 53.12 -38.47 -9.54
N ASN A 17 53.77 -37.35 -9.24
CA ASN A 17 53.39 -36.44 -8.15
C ASN A 17 52.12 -35.64 -8.48
N ILE A 18 51.89 -35.30 -9.75
CA ILE A 18 50.62 -34.68 -10.20
C ILE A 18 49.47 -35.66 -10.01
N GLU A 19 49.64 -36.91 -10.46
CA GLU A 19 48.58 -37.91 -10.35
C GLU A 19 48.26 -38.26 -8.89
N ALA A 20 49.29 -38.33 -8.04
CA ALA A 20 49.10 -38.52 -6.60
C ALA A 20 48.38 -37.33 -5.93
N LYS A 21 48.74 -36.09 -6.28
CA LYS A 21 48.07 -34.88 -5.79
C LYS A 21 46.64 -34.75 -6.32
N SER A 22 46.39 -35.10 -7.59
CA SER A 22 45.05 -35.13 -8.19
C SER A 22 44.16 -36.14 -7.46
N ARG A 23 44.62 -37.39 -7.28
CA ARG A 23 43.87 -38.41 -6.53
C ARG A 23 43.67 -38.07 -5.06
N ALA A 24 44.52 -37.23 -4.47
CA ALA A 24 44.35 -36.71 -3.11
C ALA A 24 43.32 -35.58 -3.08
N LEU A 25 43.30 -34.72 -4.10
CA LEU A 25 42.30 -33.66 -4.26
C LEU A 25 40.91 -34.25 -4.55
N ASP A 26 40.81 -35.22 -5.46
CA ASP A 26 39.57 -35.92 -5.78
C ASP A 26 39.00 -36.65 -4.56
N ARG A 27 39.88 -37.21 -3.72
CA ARG A 27 39.47 -37.81 -2.44
C ARG A 27 38.98 -36.78 -1.43
N LYS A 28 39.61 -35.59 -1.36
CA LYS A 28 39.12 -34.51 -0.50
C LYS A 28 37.77 -33.97 -0.97
N VAL A 29 37.60 -33.77 -2.28
CA VAL A 29 36.34 -33.32 -2.88
C VAL A 29 35.23 -34.35 -2.66
N ALA A 30 35.54 -35.65 -2.77
CA ALA A 30 34.57 -36.69 -2.45
C ALA A 30 34.17 -36.67 -0.96
N LEU A 31 35.14 -36.47 -0.06
CA LEU A 31 34.89 -36.40 1.38
C LEU A 31 34.10 -35.14 1.78
N GLU A 32 34.42 -33.99 1.17
CA GLU A 32 33.66 -32.74 1.33
C GLU A 32 32.25 -32.89 0.75
N ALA A 33 32.08 -33.54 -0.40
CA ALA A 33 30.76 -33.82 -0.96
C ALA A 33 29.95 -34.78 -0.09
N GLU A 34 30.58 -35.75 0.58
CA GLU A 34 29.94 -36.65 1.53
C GLU A 34 29.51 -35.91 2.81
N ILE A 35 30.37 -35.02 3.32
CA ILE A 35 30.08 -34.14 4.47
C ILE A 35 28.96 -33.16 4.14
N ASP A 36 28.99 -32.51 2.97
CA ASP A 36 27.91 -31.64 2.49
C ASP A 36 26.60 -32.41 2.34
N LYS A 37 26.66 -33.69 1.94
CA LYS A 37 25.47 -34.56 1.85
C LYS A 37 24.94 -34.94 3.23
N GLU A 38 25.82 -35.23 4.18
CA GLU A 38 25.46 -35.48 5.59
C GLU A 38 24.94 -34.19 6.26
N GLU A 39 25.47 -33.02 5.92
CA GLU A 39 25.03 -31.72 6.41
C GLU A 39 23.69 -31.33 5.77
N MET A 40 23.46 -31.64 4.48
CA MET A 40 22.15 -31.55 3.82
C MET A 40 21.15 -32.55 4.42
N GLN A 41 21.58 -33.74 4.84
CA GLN A 41 20.72 -34.71 5.52
C GLN A 41 20.42 -34.31 6.97
N ARG A 42 21.36 -33.66 7.68
CA ARG A 42 21.09 -33.06 9.00
C ARG A 42 20.22 -31.80 8.91
N ALA A 43 20.44 -30.95 7.90
CA ALA A 43 19.61 -29.78 7.66
C ALA A 43 18.22 -30.14 7.09
N GLY A 44 18.15 -31.23 6.31
CA GLY A 44 16.90 -31.84 5.84
C GLY A 44 16.23 -32.75 6.88
N GLY A 45 16.93 -33.11 7.96
CA GLY A 45 16.43 -33.88 9.11
C GLY A 45 15.44 -33.13 10.01
N HIS A 46 15.07 -31.90 9.62
CA HIS A 46 13.92 -31.18 10.19
C HIS A 46 12.78 -30.97 9.20
N ALA A 47 12.80 -31.62 8.02
CA ALA A 47 11.78 -31.41 7.00
C ALA A 47 11.05 -32.65 6.48
N ASP A 48 11.54 -33.90 6.57
CA ASP A 48 10.87 -35.02 5.89
C ASP A 48 10.92 -36.42 6.55
N GLU A 49 11.19 -36.53 7.85
CA GLU A 49 11.01 -37.81 8.59
C GLU A 49 10.28 -37.60 9.93
N GLU A 50 9.01 -37.20 9.86
CA GLU A 50 8.05 -37.48 10.94
C GLU A 50 7.09 -38.58 10.48
N ASP A 51 7.39 -39.77 11.00
CA ASP A 51 6.49 -40.81 11.49
C ASP A 51 5.07 -40.87 10.90
N ASP A 52 4.75 -42.01 10.31
CA ASP A 52 3.45 -42.43 9.75
C ASP A 52 2.41 -42.73 10.88
N GLY A 53 2.37 -41.84 11.87
CA GLY A 53 1.38 -41.75 12.93
C GLY A 53 0.64 -40.42 12.80
N LEU A 54 -0.28 -40.33 11.84
CA LEU A 54 -1.19 -39.19 11.67
C LEU A 54 -2.00 -38.95 12.96
N VAL A 55 -1.44 -38.19 13.89
CA VAL A 55 -2.21 -37.52 14.94
C VAL A 55 -2.98 -36.43 14.21
N MET A 56 -4.21 -36.75 13.82
CA MET A 56 -5.13 -35.80 13.24
C MET A 56 -5.33 -34.67 14.25
N PHE A 57 -4.90 -33.46 13.90
CA PHE A 57 -5.12 -32.29 14.72
C PHE A 57 -6.62 -31.97 14.78
N ASP A 58 -7.24 -32.32 15.90
CA ASP A 58 -8.63 -31.96 16.19
C ASP A 58 -8.68 -30.55 16.79
N LEU A 59 -9.46 -29.66 16.18
CA LEU A 59 -9.67 -28.33 16.75
C LEU A 59 -10.39 -28.46 18.10
N PRO A 60 -10.15 -27.52 19.03
CA PRO A 60 -10.89 -27.45 20.29
C PRO A 60 -12.39 -27.42 20.04
N THR A 61 -13.12 -28.14 20.88
CA THR A 61 -14.58 -28.09 20.91
C THR A 61 -15.08 -26.72 21.40
N ALA A 62 -16.34 -26.38 21.12
CA ALA A 62 -16.93 -25.11 21.55
C ALA A 62 -16.93 -24.95 23.09
N GLU A 63 -17.06 -26.06 23.83
CA GLU A 63 -17.01 -26.10 25.30
C GLU A 63 -15.59 -25.82 25.82
N GLU A 64 -14.55 -26.38 25.19
CA GLU A 64 -13.15 -26.11 25.52
C GLU A 64 -12.78 -24.65 25.25
N ARG A 65 -13.28 -24.04 24.17
CA ARG A 65 -13.09 -22.60 23.91
C ARG A 65 -13.75 -21.72 24.98
N GLU A 66 -14.93 -22.10 25.48
CA GLU A 66 -15.59 -21.37 26.57
C GLU A 66 -14.86 -21.53 27.91
N GLU A 67 -14.30 -22.70 28.19
CA GLU A 67 -13.46 -22.92 29.35
C GLU A 67 -12.13 -22.15 29.27
N GLU A 68 -11.48 -22.11 28.11
CA GLU A 68 -10.27 -21.30 27.87
C GLU A 68 -10.54 -19.82 28.12
N LYS A 69 -11.68 -19.30 27.62
CA LYS A 69 -12.13 -17.92 27.91
C LYS A 69 -12.36 -17.70 29.41
N LYS A 70 -12.91 -18.68 30.13
CA LYS A 70 -13.15 -18.58 31.58
C LYS A 70 -11.87 -18.69 32.41
N LYS A 71 -10.84 -19.39 31.92
CA LYS A 71 -9.54 -19.60 32.60
C LYS A 71 -8.53 -18.47 32.39
N GLY A 72 -8.87 -17.43 31.64
CA GLY A 72 -8.00 -16.26 31.41
C GLY A 72 -7.27 -16.26 30.07
N GLY A 73 -7.69 -17.12 29.12
CA GLY A 73 -7.11 -17.25 27.79
C GLY A 73 -6.24 -18.51 27.64
N PRO A 74 -6.05 -19.01 26.41
CA PRO A 74 -5.22 -20.16 26.12
C PRO A 74 -3.72 -19.88 26.36
N ASP A 75 -2.94 -20.92 26.65
CA ASP A 75 -1.48 -20.82 26.80
C ASP A 75 -0.84 -20.36 25.48
N VAL A 76 0.06 -19.38 25.56
CA VAL A 76 0.68 -18.72 24.40
C VAL A 76 1.38 -19.73 23.48
N GLN A 77 2.02 -20.74 24.06
CA GLN A 77 2.69 -21.81 23.29
C GLN A 77 1.68 -22.72 22.57
N GLU A 78 0.57 -23.03 23.22
CA GLU A 78 -0.49 -23.85 22.64
C GLU A 78 -1.18 -23.12 21.48
N VAL A 79 -1.44 -21.82 21.65
CA VAL A 79 -2.00 -20.97 20.58
C VAL A 79 -1.08 -20.93 19.38
N GLN A 80 0.23 -20.77 19.58
CA GLN A 80 1.20 -20.74 18.49
C GLN A 80 1.24 -22.08 17.72
N ARG A 81 1.23 -23.21 18.44
CA ARG A 81 1.14 -24.54 17.82
C ARG A 81 -0.16 -24.69 17.03
N ARG A 82 -1.28 -24.29 17.62
CA ARG A 82 -2.62 -24.33 17.01
C ARG A 82 -2.70 -23.49 15.73
N ILE A 83 -2.07 -22.30 15.70
CA ILE A 83 -1.98 -21.48 14.49
C ILE A 83 -1.21 -22.21 13.39
N GLN A 84 -0.05 -22.81 13.69
CA GLN A 84 0.77 -23.54 12.71
C GLN A 84 0.04 -24.79 12.17
N GLU A 85 -0.62 -25.55 13.06
CA GLU A 85 -1.40 -26.73 12.68
C GLU A 85 -2.61 -26.35 11.81
N CYS A 86 -3.35 -25.30 12.19
CA CYS A 86 -4.45 -24.77 11.38
C CYS A 86 -3.95 -24.27 10.02
N ALA A 87 -2.79 -23.63 9.96
CA ALA A 87 -2.18 -23.18 8.71
C ALA A 87 -1.84 -24.35 7.79
N ARG A 88 -1.20 -25.40 8.32
CA ARG A 88 -0.88 -26.63 7.60
C ARG A 88 -2.13 -27.31 7.03
N VAL A 89 -3.19 -27.41 7.83
CA VAL A 89 -4.47 -27.97 7.38
C VAL A 89 -5.13 -27.11 6.31
N LEU A 90 -5.10 -25.78 6.45
CA LEU A 90 -5.69 -24.87 5.47
C LEU A 90 -4.89 -24.78 4.16
N GLY A 91 -3.59 -25.07 4.20
CA GLY A 91 -2.70 -25.16 3.03
C GLY A 91 -3.04 -26.35 2.12
N ASP A 92 -3.18 -27.56 2.70
CA ASP A 92 -3.63 -28.76 1.96
C ASP A 92 -4.80 -29.46 2.66
N PHE A 93 -5.98 -28.87 2.48
CA PHE A 93 -7.22 -29.32 3.13
C PHE A 93 -7.62 -30.74 2.70
N LYS A 94 -7.27 -31.18 1.49
CA LYS A 94 -7.64 -32.53 1.04
C LYS A 94 -6.89 -33.62 1.80
N ARG A 95 -5.65 -33.33 2.20
CA ARG A 95 -4.76 -34.30 2.84
C ARG A 95 -4.88 -34.29 4.37
N TYR A 96 -5.03 -33.11 4.97
CA TYR A 96 -4.90 -32.94 6.42
C TYR A 96 -6.20 -32.61 7.16
N ALA A 97 -7.33 -32.40 6.47
CA ALA A 97 -8.58 -32.05 7.14
C ALA A 97 -9.18 -33.22 7.95
N ALA A 98 -9.63 -32.92 9.16
CA ALA A 98 -10.39 -33.87 9.98
C ALA A 98 -11.72 -34.25 9.31
N LYS A 99 -12.09 -35.53 9.42
CA LYS A 99 -13.33 -36.05 8.82
C LYS A 99 -14.54 -35.37 9.46
N GLY A 100 -15.37 -34.73 8.64
CA GLY A 100 -16.64 -34.11 9.06
C GLY A 100 -16.55 -32.64 9.48
N ARG A 101 -15.37 -32.01 9.43
CA ARG A 101 -15.19 -30.58 9.74
C ARG A 101 -15.08 -29.74 8.48
N SER A 102 -15.66 -28.55 8.52
CA SER A 102 -15.64 -27.62 7.39
C SER A 102 -14.38 -26.74 7.39
N ARG A 103 -13.97 -26.26 6.21
CA ARG A 103 -12.86 -25.29 6.10
C ARG A 103 -13.14 -24.00 6.89
N SER A 104 -14.42 -23.61 7.00
CA SER A 104 -14.85 -22.43 7.75
C SER A 104 -14.52 -22.53 9.24
N GLU A 105 -14.66 -23.71 9.85
CA GLU A 105 -14.33 -23.90 11.26
C GLU A 105 -12.83 -23.68 11.56
N TYR A 106 -11.95 -24.18 10.67
CA TYR A 106 -10.50 -23.94 10.77
C TYR A 106 -10.16 -22.46 10.58
N LEU A 107 -10.86 -21.77 9.67
CA LEU A 107 -10.69 -20.33 9.47
C LEU A 107 -11.16 -19.52 10.68
N GLU A 108 -12.28 -19.88 11.29
CA GLU A 108 -12.75 -19.22 12.51
C GLU A 108 -11.80 -19.46 13.69
N GLN A 109 -11.25 -20.67 13.81
CA GLN A 109 -10.27 -20.99 14.85
C GLN A 109 -8.99 -20.16 14.67
N ILE A 110 -8.38 -20.18 13.48
CA ILE A 110 -7.11 -19.47 13.26
C ILE A 110 -7.28 -17.96 13.44
N LEU A 111 -8.43 -17.39 13.04
CA LEU A 111 -8.73 -15.98 13.27
C LEU A 111 -8.90 -15.65 14.75
N TYR A 112 -9.57 -16.53 15.51
CA TYR A 112 -9.72 -16.37 16.96
C TYR A 112 -8.35 -16.42 17.65
N ASP A 113 -7.49 -17.36 17.27
CA ASP A 113 -6.15 -17.53 17.83
C ASP A 113 -5.24 -16.35 17.48
N ILE A 114 -5.24 -15.88 16.23
CA ILE A 114 -4.51 -14.69 15.80
C ILE A 114 -4.97 -13.45 16.58
N SER A 115 -6.29 -13.30 16.77
CA SER A 115 -6.86 -12.16 17.48
C SER A 115 -6.42 -12.14 18.95
N ASN A 116 -6.40 -13.30 19.61
CA ASN A 116 -5.93 -13.42 21.00
C ASN A 116 -4.41 -13.28 21.13
N TYR A 117 -3.65 -13.92 20.25
CA TYR A 117 -2.18 -13.96 20.31
C TYR A 117 -1.56 -12.59 20.02
N TYR A 118 -2.00 -11.93 18.94
CA TYR A 118 -1.43 -10.67 18.49
C TYR A 118 -2.21 -9.43 18.95
N GLY A 119 -3.37 -9.63 19.61
CA GLY A 119 -4.21 -8.56 20.16
C GLY A 119 -4.95 -7.74 19.08
N TYR A 120 -5.41 -8.38 18.02
CA TYR A 120 -6.20 -7.74 16.97
C TYR A 120 -7.70 -7.78 17.29
N ASN A 121 -8.42 -6.77 16.82
CA ASN A 121 -9.87 -6.83 16.71
C ASN A 121 -10.27 -7.86 15.63
N ASP A 122 -11.28 -8.69 15.90
CA ASP A 122 -11.81 -9.73 15.00
C ASP A 122 -12.03 -9.20 13.57
N PHE A 123 -12.63 -8.01 13.45
CA PHE A 123 -12.87 -7.37 12.16
C PHE A 123 -11.57 -7.12 11.37
N LEU A 124 -10.53 -6.63 12.05
CA LEU A 124 -9.27 -6.29 11.40
C LEU A 124 -8.45 -7.55 11.09
N ALA A 125 -8.45 -8.52 12.00
CA ALA A 125 -7.81 -9.81 11.79
C ALA A 125 -8.38 -10.51 10.56
N GLU A 126 -9.71 -10.61 10.47
CA GLU A 126 -10.38 -11.20 9.30
C GLU A 126 -10.03 -10.47 8.01
N LYS A 127 -10.10 -9.13 8.03
CA LYS A 127 -9.85 -8.31 6.85
C LYS A 127 -8.41 -8.41 6.34
N LEU A 128 -7.43 -8.49 7.23
CA LEU A 128 -6.01 -8.62 6.88
C LEU A 128 -5.67 -10.04 6.44
N PHE A 129 -6.23 -11.04 7.12
CA PHE A 129 -6.05 -12.45 6.76
C PHE A 129 -6.54 -12.74 5.33
N GLN A 130 -7.64 -12.12 4.92
CA GLN A 130 -8.21 -12.27 3.58
C GLN A 130 -7.38 -11.65 2.45
N LEU A 131 -6.35 -10.86 2.75
CA LEU A 131 -5.49 -10.23 1.73
C LEU A 131 -4.47 -11.20 1.13
N PHE A 132 -4.12 -12.27 1.85
CA PHE A 132 -3.00 -13.12 1.55
C PHE A 132 -3.40 -14.60 1.53
N SER A 133 -2.49 -15.47 1.07
CA SER A 133 -2.58 -16.89 1.39
C SER A 133 -2.40 -17.10 2.90
N VAL A 134 -2.77 -18.27 3.41
CA VAL A 134 -2.73 -18.55 4.86
C VAL A 134 -1.30 -18.42 5.40
N ASP A 135 -0.32 -18.98 4.70
CA ASP A 135 1.09 -18.90 5.12
C ASP A 135 1.60 -17.46 5.10
N GLU A 136 1.30 -16.72 4.03
CA GLU A 136 1.73 -15.33 3.90
C GLU A 136 1.01 -14.40 4.91
N ALA A 137 -0.24 -14.72 5.28
CA ALA A 137 -0.96 -13.97 6.30
C ALA A 137 -0.27 -14.08 7.66
N ILE A 138 0.21 -15.27 8.03
CA ILE A 138 0.92 -15.49 9.30
C ILE A 138 2.24 -14.72 9.29
N GLU A 139 3.03 -14.81 8.22
CA GLU A 139 4.25 -14.01 8.07
C GLU A 139 3.97 -12.51 8.19
N PHE A 140 2.86 -12.03 7.64
CA PHE A 140 2.46 -10.63 7.75
C PHE A 140 2.15 -10.24 9.21
N PHE A 141 1.42 -11.08 9.96
CA PHE A 141 1.14 -10.81 11.38
C PHE A 141 2.41 -10.83 12.23
N GLU A 142 3.25 -11.84 12.06
CA GLU A 142 4.54 -11.95 12.76
C GLU A 142 5.45 -10.75 12.46
N ALA A 143 5.54 -10.37 11.19
CA ALA A 143 6.34 -9.23 10.79
C ALA A 143 5.86 -7.96 11.50
N ASN A 144 4.55 -7.75 11.68
CA ASN A 144 4.04 -6.55 12.35
C ASN A 144 4.41 -6.43 13.84
N GLU A 145 4.80 -7.52 14.51
CA GLU A 145 5.31 -7.47 15.89
C GLU A 145 6.80 -7.09 15.96
N VAL A 146 7.54 -7.29 14.86
CA VAL A 146 8.97 -6.97 14.82
C VAL A 146 9.14 -5.46 14.63
N PRO A 147 9.87 -4.77 15.53
CA PRO A 147 10.13 -3.35 15.40
C PRO A 147 10.97 -3.07 14.15
N ARG A 148 10.58 -2.04 13.41
CA ARG A 148 11.25 -1.70 12.16
C ARG A 148 12.54 -0.93 12.39
N PRO A 149 13.58 -1.16 11.56
CA PRO A 149 14.80 -0.39 11.63
C PRO A 149 14.53 1.10 11.48
N VAL A 150 15.27 1.90 12.25
CA VAL A 150 15.13 3.35 12.17
C VAL A 150 15.83 3.84 10.91
N THR A 151 15.11 4.61 10.11
CA THR A 151 15.60 5.15 8.84
C THR A 151 15.62 6.67 8.88
N ILE A 152 16.65 7.24 8.26
CA ILE A 152 16.84 8.68 8.10
C ILE A 152 16.93 9.04 6.63
N ARG A 153 16.46 10.24 6.33
CA ARG A 153 16.58 10.87 5.02
C ARG A 153 17.58 12.00 5.09
N THR A 154 18.67 11.90 4.32
CA THR A 154 19.62 13.00 4.18
C THR A 154 19.00 14.19 3.47
N ASN A 155 19.31 15.41 3.91
CA ASN A 155 18.88 16.64 3.26
C ASN A 155 19.92 17.11 2.24
N THR A 156 19.67 16.80 0.97
CA THR A 156 20.56 17.15 -0.14
C THR A 156 20.71 18.66 -0.35
N LEU A 157 19.86 19.49 0.25
CA LEU A 157 20.01 20.96 0.24
C LEU A 157 21.17 21.45 1.12
N ARG A 158 21.53 20.69 2.17
CA ARG A 158 22.52 21.10 3.17
C ARG A 158 23.79 20.26 3.14
N THR A 159 23.66 18.96 2.89
CA THR A 159 24.80 18.03 2.95
C THR A 159 24.63 16.90 1.95
N ARG A 160 25.75 16.25 1.59
CA ARG A 160 25.71 15.02 0.79
C ARG A 160 25.57 13.81 1.71
N ARG A 161 25.00 12.72 1.19
CA ARG A 161 24.82 11.48 1.96
C ARG A 161 26.13 10.93 2.54
N ARG A 162 27.22 11.00 1.77
CA ARG A 162 28.54 10.49 2.19
C ARG A 162 29.09 11.29 3.37
N ASP A 163 29.01 12.61 3.30
CA ASP A 163 29.54 13.50 4.34
C ASP A 163 28.73 13.34 5.64
N LEU A 164 27.40 13.19 5.53
CA LEU A 164 26.56 12.90 6.69
C LEU A 164 26.87 11.53 7.31
N ALA A 165 27.03 10.50 6.46
CA ALA A 165 27.37 9.16 6.93
C ALA A 165 28.69 9.17 7.72
N GLN A 166 29.72 9.87 7.23
CA GLN A 166 30.99 10.03 7.95
C GLN A 166 30.80 10.76 9.29
N ALA A 167 30.01 11.85 9.32
CA ALA A 167 29.75 12.60 10.55
C ALA A 167 29.05 11.74 11.63
N LEU A 168 28.12 10.87 11.22
CA LEU A 168 27.42 9.97 12.13
C LEU A 168 28.29 8.78 12.57
N ILE A 169 29.10 8.20 11.67
CA ILE A 169 30.06 7.13 12.01
C ILE A 169 31.09 7.62 13.03
N ASN A 170 31.58 8.86 12.89
CA ASN A 170 32.50 9.47 13.85
C ASN A 170 31.90 9.64 15.26
N ARG A 171 30.56 9.60 15.39
CA ARG A 171 29.84 9.61 16.67
C ARG A 171 29.50 8.21 17.19
N GLY A 172 29.97 7.16 16.52
CA GLY A 172 29.69 5.77 16.87
C GLY A 172 28.32 5.26 16.43
N VAL A 173 27.68 5.91 15.45
CA VAL A 173 26.40 5.42 14.89
C VAL A 173 26.68 4.37 13.82
N ASN A 174 26.13 3.17 13.99
CA ASN A 174 26.19 2.13 12.97
C ASN A 174 25.07 2.33 11.94
N LEU A 175 25.47 2.59 10.69
CA LEU A 175 24.54 2.93 9.62
C LEU A 175 24.94 2.29 8.29
N GLU A 176 23.93 1.91 7.51
CA GLU A 176 24.08 1.40 6.16
C GLU A 176 23.10 2.08 5.20
N PRO A 177 23.41 2.15 3.89
CA PRO A 177 22.43 2.56 2.89
C PRO A 177 21.27 1.56 2.82
N ILE A 178 20.02 2.05 2.78
CA ILE A 178 18.81 1.19 2.75
C ILE A 178 18.77 0.27 1.52
N GLY A 179 19.30 0.74 0.40
CA GLY A 179 19.32 -0.02 -0.85
C GLY A 179 19.77 0.85 -2.02
N LYS A 180 19.95 0.22 -3.19
CA LYS A 180 20.41 0.91 -4.42
C LYS A 180 19.35 1.85 -5.01
N TRP A 181 18.08 1.62 -4.69
CA TRP A 181 16.93 2.40 -5.18
C TRP A 181 16.85 3.83 -4.59
N THR A 182 17.61 4.14 -3.53
CA THR A 182 17.62 5.48 -2.92
C THR A 182 19.03 6.02 -2.72
N ASN A 183 19.25 7.25 -3.16
CA ASN A 183 20.51 7.96 -3.00
C ASN A 183 20.60 8.75 -1.68
N VAL A 184 19.53 8.81 -0.90
CA VAL A 184 19.41 9.67 0.30
C VAL A 184 19.06 8.91 1.59
N GLY A 185 18.61 7.66 1.48
CA GLY A 185 18.19 6.85 2.63
C GLY A 185 19.38 6.21 3.34
N LEU A 186 19.41 6.32 4.67
CA LEU A 186 20.32 5.56 5.54
C LEU A 186 19.49 4.84 6.60
N GLN A 187 19.81 3.58 6.85
CA GLN A 187 19.31 2.76 7.93
C GLN A 187 20.28 2.83 9.10
N ILE A 188 19.74 2.97 10.31
CA ILE A 188 20.49 2.99 11.55
C ILE A 188 20.19 1.68 12.28
N PHE A 189 21.23 0.91 12.59
CA PHE A 189 21.11 -0.32 13.35
C PHE A 189 21.27 -0.05 14.84
N GLU A 190 22.29 0.72 15.20
CA GLU A 190 22.63 1.01 16.57
C GLU A 190 23.15 2.44 16.67
N SER A 191 22.77 3.13 17.74
CA SER A 191 23.22 4.49 18.01
C SER A 191 23.33 4.74 19.50
N PRO A 192 24.54 5.02 20.03
CA PRO A 192 24.70 5.40 21.43
C PRO A 192 24.14 6.80 21.71
N VAL A 193 24.00 7.63 20.67
CA VAL A 193 23.49 9.00 20.76
C VAL A 193 22.02 9.05 20.30
N PRO A 194 21.14 9.79 20.98
CA PRO A 194 19.78 10.03 20.49
C PRO A 194 19.80 10.74 19.13
N ILE A 195 19.40 10.02 18.08
CA ILE A 195 19.38 10.48 16.68
C ILE A 195 18.47 11.70 16.43
N GLY A 196 17.54 12.00 17.34
CA GLY A 196 16.69 13.19 17.30
C GLY A 196 17.27 14.42 18.01
N ALA A 197 18.45 14.29 18.63
CA ALA A 197 19.09 15.36 19.41
C ALA A 197 20.52 15.67 18.92
N THR A 198 20.95 15.08 17.81
CA THR A 198 22.27 15.35 17.24
C THR A 198 22.34 16.77 16.66
N PRO A 199 23.52 17.42 16.68
CA PRO A 199 23.73 18.70 16.01
C PRO A 199 23.37 18.67 14.52
N GLU A 200 23.57 17.54 13.86
CA GLU A 200 23.24 17.32 12.45
C GLU A 200 21.72 17.30 12.24
N TYR A 201 20.94 16.71 13.15
CA TYR A 201 19.47 16.74 13.12
C TYR A 201 18.93 18.15 13.39
N LEU A 202 19.44 18.83 14.41
CA LEU A 202 19.05 20.21 14.74
C LEU A 202 19.45 21.18 13.61
N GLY A 203 20.62 20.94 13.01
CA GLY A 203 21.12 21.61 11.82
C GLY A 203 20.41 21.22 10.53
N GLY A 204 19.32 20.44 10.58
CA GLY A 204 18.49 20.11 9.42
C GLY A 204 19.21 19.33 8.31
N GLN A 205 20.30 18.64 8.64
CA GLN A 205 21.08 17.85 7.69
C GLN A 205 20.38 16.53 7.35
N TYR A 206 19.48 16.05 8.21
CA TYR A 206 18.62 14.91 7.94
C TYR A 206 17.30 14.99 8.70
N MET A 207 16.35 14.14 8.29
CA MET A 207 15.06 13.96 8.94
C MET A 207 14.82 12.48 9.23
N LEU A 208 14.26 12.19 10.40
CA LEU A 208 13.79 10.86 10.75
C LEU A 208 12.52 10.58 9.94
N GLN A 209 12.57 9.55 9.10
CA GLN A 209 11.48 9.27 8.18
C GLN A 209 11.56 7.81 7.73
N ALA A 210 10.40 7.14 7.72
CA ALA A 210 10.28 5.79 7.21
C ALA A 210 10.72 5.66 5.75
N ALA A 211 11.42 4.58 5.41
CA ALA A 211 11.82 4.26 4.04
C ALA A 211 10.64 4.28 3.05
N SER A 212 9.47 3.76 3.45
CA SER A 212 8.25 3.74 2.65
C SER A 212 7.78 5.14 2.23
N SER A 213 8.04 6.16 3.05
CA SER A 213 7.65 7.53 2.76
C SER A 213 8.51 8.23 1.71
N PHE A 214 9.60 7.61 1.25
CA PHE A 214 10.43 8.13 0.14
C PHE A 214 9.80 7.82 -1.22
N LEU A 215 9.18 6.65 -1.32
CA LEU A 215 8.65 6.06 -2.56
C LEU A 215 7.68 6.98 -3.31
N PRO A 216 6.65 7.59 -2.68
CA PRO A 216 5.72 8.43 -3.44
C PRO A 216 6.36 9.72 -3.97
N VAL A 217 7.37 10.25 -3.29
CA VAL A 217 8.11 11.44 -3.76
C VAL A 217 9.02 11.09 -4.94
N ILE A 218 9.70 9.93 -4.86
CA ILE A 218 10.51 9.39 -5.96
C ILE A 218 9.63 9.12 -7.19
N ALA A 219 8.47 8.49 -7.00
CA ALA A 219 7.52 8.21 -8.07
C ALA A 219 6.97 9.50 -8.72
N LEU A 220 6.76 10.56 -7.94
CA LEU A 220 6.30 11.86 -8.46
C LEU A 220 7.37 12.52 -9.32
N GLY A 221 8.63 12.44 -8.90
CA GLY A 221 9.81 12.95 -9.64
C GLY A 221 9.73 14.44 -10.01
N PRO A 222 9.54 15.36 -9.05
CA PRO A 222 9.40 16.79 -9.34
C PRO A 222 10.66 17.38 -9.97
N VAL A 223 10.49 18.39 -10.84
CA VAL A 223 11.58 19.07 -11.56
C VAL A 223 11.73 20.50 -11.02
N PRO A 224 12.95 21.08 -11.04
CA PRO A 224 13.16 22.50 -10.73
C PRO A 224 12.21 23.44 -11.50
N ASN A 225 11.79 24.52 -10.84
CA ASN A 225 10.87 25.55 -11.35
C ASN A 225 9.40 25.14 -11.58
N GLU A 226 8.98 23.93 -11.20
CA GLU A 226 7.57 23.52 -11.26
C GLU A 226 6.74 24.08 -10.09
N ARG A 227 5.42 24.06 -10.24
CA ARG A 227 4.44 24.28 -9.17
C ARG A 227 3.90 22.93 -8.70
N VAL A 228 4.20 22.57 -7.46
CA VAL A 228 3.80 21.29 -6.87
C VAL A 228 2.84 21.51 -5.71
N LEU A 229 1.81 20.68 -5.63
CA LEU A 229 0.89 20.66 -4.49
C LEU A 229 1.10 19.39 -3.68
N ASP A 230 1.25 19.54 -2.37
CA ASP A 230 1.15 18.48 -1.38
C ASP A 230 -0.14 18.70 -0.59
N MET A 231 -1.15 17.86 -0.83
CA MET A 231 -2.51 18.08 -0.30
C MET A 231 -2.67 17.78 1.19
N ALA A 232 -1.79 16.96 1.75
CA ALA A 232 -1.84 16.46 3.12
C ALA A 232 -0.41 16.33 3.67
N SER A 233 0.17 17.47 4.02
CA SER A 233 1.61 17.60 4.14
C SER A 233 2.19 17.23 5.50
N ALA A 234 1.44 17.36 6.61
CA ALA A 234 2.05 17.17 7.92
C ALA A 234 2.42 15.69 8.17
N PRO A 235 3.59 15.40 8.77
CA PRO A 235 4.51 16.31 9.48
C PRO A 235 5.53 17.07 8.60
N GLY A 236 5.50 16.95 7.28
CA GLY A 236 6.36 17.68 6.34
C GLY A 236 7.55 16.90 5.77
N GLY A 237 7.66 15.60 6.08
CA GLY A 237 8.76 14.78 5.59
C GLY A 237 8.77 14.66 4.06
N LYS A 238 7.61 14.44 3.45
CA LYS A 238 7.46 14.34 1.99
C LYS A 238 7.65 15.71 1.32
N THR A 239 7.03 16.75 1.87
CA THR A 239 7.15 18.14 1.40
C THR A 239 8.59 18.64 1.37
N THR A 240 9.35 18.41 2.45
CA THR A 240 10.77 18.81 2.49
C THR A 240 11.61 18.00 1.52
N TYR A 241 11.20 16.77 1.18
CA TYR A 241 11.88 15.98 0.17
C TYR A 241 11.61 16.51 -1.25
N LEU A 242 10.36 16.89 -1.54
CA LEU A 242 10.00 17.59 -2.78
C LEU A 242 10.84 18.86 -2.98
N SER A 243 10.95 19.68 -1.93
CA SER A 243 11.77 20.91 -1.94
C SER A 243 13.24 20.64 -2.21
N ALA A 244 13.77 19.55 -1.66
CA ALA A 244 15.16 19.13 -1.88
C ALA A 244 15.42 18.66 -3.32
N LEU A 245 14.49 17.92 -3.92
CA LEU A 245 14.58 17.50 -5.33
C LEU A 245 14.47 18.69 -6.29
N MET A 246 13.62 19.67 -5.96
CA MET A 246 13.47 20.92 -6.72
C MET A 246 14.59 21.94 -6.45
N GLN A 247 15.58 21.61 -5.61
CA GLN A 247 16.71 22.48 -5.27
C GLN A 247 16.29 23.89 -4.80
N ASN A 248 15.23 23.99 -4.00
CA ASN A 248 14.66 25.27 -3.55
C ASN A 248 14.17 26.21 -4.68
N THR A 249 13.90 25.69 -5.88
CA THR A 249 13.32 26.44 -7.01
C THR A 249 11.84 26.12 -7.20
N GLY A 250 11.11 26.91 -7.99
CA GLY A 250 9.67 26.73 -8.17
C GLY A 250 8.87 27.04 -6.90
N ILE A 251 7.67 26.49 -6.78
CA ILE A 251 6.79 26.71 -5.62
C ILE A 251 6.10 25.42 -5.21
N ILE A 252 6.19 25.06 -3.93
CA ILE A 252 5.47 23.94 -3.33
C ILE A 252 4.38 24.49 -2.42
N PHE A 253 3.14 24.09 -2.65
CA PHE A 253 2.02 24.38 -1.74
C PHE A 253 1.83 23.19 -0.81
N ALA A 254 2.03 23.41 0.49
CA ALA A 254 1.90 22.40 1.51
C ALA A 254 0.62 22.64 2.31
N ASN A 255 -0.38 21.79 2.14
CA ASN A 255 -1.67 21.93 2.78
C ASN A 255 -1.83 20.99 3.97
N GLU A 256 -2.31 21.51 5.10
CA GLU A 256 -2.67 20.73 6.28
C GLU A 256 -3.93 21.30 6.94
N ILE A 257 -4.98 20.49 7.03
CA ILE A 257 -6.26 20.91 7.62
C ILE A 257 -6.15 21.14 9.13
N ASN A 258 -5.32 20.36 9.83
CA ASN A 258 -5.17 20.48 11.28
C ASN A 258 -4.15 21.57 11.63
N LYS A 259 -4.65 22.72 12.09
CA LYS A 259 -3.85 23.88 12.51
C LYS A 259 -2.76 23.55 13.55
N ALA A 260 -2.98 22.57 14.43
CA ALA A 260 -1.97 22.16 15.39
C ALA A 260 -0.78 21.47 14.70
N ARG A 261 -1.05 20.61 13.71
CA ARG A 261 -0.04 19.91 12.92
C ARG A 261 0.71 20.83 11.95
N THR A 262 0.08 21.93 11.54
CA THR A 262 0.73 22.99 10.75
C THR A 262 1.96 23.57 11.46
N LYS A 263 1.96 23.67 12.80
CA LYS A 263 3.13 24.14 13.56
C LYS A 263 4.34 23.23 13.35
N SER A 264 4.13 21.92 13.43
CA SER A 264 5.18 20.92 13.20
C SER A 264 5.69 20.93 11.76
N LEU A 265 4.77 21.11 10.79
CA LEU A 265 5.10 21.27 9.37
C LEU A 265 6.01 22.49 9.15
N THR A 266 5.60 23.66 9.64
CA THR A 266 6.36 24.91 9.53
C THR A 266 7.73 24.80 10.21
N ALA A 267 7.79 24.21 11.41
CA ALA A 267 9.05 23.99 12.11
C ALA A 267 10.02 23.11 11.30
N ASN A 268 9.53 22.02 10.71
CA ASN A 268 10.36 21.16 9.86
C ASN A 268 10.80 21.86 8.57
N ILE A 269 9.94 22.64 7.92
CA ILE A 269 10.30 23.40 6.72
C ILE A 269 11.45 24.38 7.00
N HIS A 270 11.34 25.17 8.07
CA HIS A 270 12.39 26.12 8.46
C HIS A 270 13.69 25.41 8.86
N ARG A 271 13.59 24.36 9.69
CA ARG A 271 14.75 23.58 10.11
C ARG A 271 15.50 22.98 8.94
N MET A 272 14.79 22.43 7.95
CA MET A 272 15.39 21.83 6.76
C MET A 272 15.88 22.88 5.75
N GLY A 273 15.58 24.17 5.94
CA GLY A 273 16.02 25.24 5.04
C GLY A 273 15.27 25.28 3.71
N CYS A 274 14.03 24.81 3.69
CA CYS A 274 13.16 24.86 2.52
C CYS A 274 12.63 26.29 2.34
N LYS A 275 12.93 26.93 1.20
CA LYS A 275 12.59 28.34 0.92
C LYS A 275 11.42 28.50 -0.06
N ASN A 276 11.14 27.47 -0.84
CA ASN A 276 10.14 27.45 -1.90
C ASN A 276 8.77 26.87 -1.46
N VAL A 277 8.49 26.82 -0.15
CA VAL A 277 7.28 26.18 0.38
C VAL A 277 6.31 27.21 0.94
N VAL A 278 5.07 27.18 0.47
CA VAL A 278 3.94 27.96 0.98
C VAL A 278 3.08 27.03 1.83
N VAL A 279 3.05 27.28 3.13
CA VAL A 279 2.21 26.51 4.06
C VAL A 279 0.81 27.10 4.10
N CYS A 280 -0.20 26.26 3.91
CA CYS A 280 -1.60 26.65 3.93
C CYS A 280 -2.45 25.66 4.75
N SER A 281 -3.61 26.13 5.20
CA SER A 281 -4.54 25.32 6.01
C SER A 281 -5.95 25.46 5.45
N TYR A 282 -6.27 24.58 4.52
CA TYR A 282 -7.56 24.48 3.84
C TYR A 282 -8.05 23.04 3.81
N ASP A 283 -9.36 22.87 3.58
CA ASP A 283 -9.90 21.56 3.24
C ASP A 283 -9.43 21.16 1.84
N GLY A 284 -8.75 20.01 1.74
CA GLY A 284 -8.25 19.48 0.47
C GLY A 284 -9.34 19.25 -0.58
N ARG A 285 -10.61 19.11 -0.15
CA ARG A 285 -11.77 18.95 -1.05
C ARG A 285 -12.13 20.23 -1.79
N GLU A 286 -11.82 21.38 -1.22
CA GLU A 286 -12.13 22.69 -1.80
C GLU A 286 -10.94 23.33 -2.51
N PHE A 287 -9.76 22.74 -2.36
CA PHE A 287 -8.51 23.27 -2.88
C PHE A 287 -8.53 23.64 -4.38
N PRO A 288 -9.14 22.85 -5.30
CA PRO A 288 -9.20 23.21 -6.72
C PRO A 288 -9.94 24.53 -7.00
N LYS A 289 -10.87 24.93 -6.11
CA LYS A 289 -11.60 26.20 -6.23
C LYS A 289 -10.78 27.39 -5.73
N VAL A 290 -9.87 27.14 -4.79
CA VAL A 290 -9.00 28.17 -4.20
C VAL A 290 -7.85 28.47 -5.15
N ILE A 291 -7.15 27.43 -5.58
CA ILE A 291 -5.97 27.55 -6.42
C ILE A 291 -5.80 26.25 -7.24
N GLY A 292 -5.57 26.41 -8.53
CA GLY A 292 -5.28 25.31 -9.44
C GLY A 292 -4.08 25.61 -10.32
N GLY A 293 -3.86 24.74 -11.30
CA GLY A 293 -2.76 24.91 -12.26
C GLY A 293 -1.43 24.45 -11.69
N PHE A 294 -1.42 23.26 -11.06
CA PHE A 294 -0.20 22.61 -10.57
C PHE A 294 0.36 21.67 -11.63
N ASP A 295 1.67 21.67 -11.80
CA ASP A 295 2.34 20.72 -12.69
C ASP A 295 2.25 19.30 -12.13
N ARG A 296 2.38 19.16 -10.80
CA ARG A 296 2.33 17.88 -10.10
C ARG A 296 1.60 17.98 -8.78
N VAL A 297 0.88 16.93 -8.41
CA VAL A 297 0.18 16.83 -7.13
C VAL A 297 0.59 15.56 -6.40
N LEU A 298 1.00 15.70 -5.15
CA LEU A 298 1.18 14.61 -4.21
C LEU A 298 -0.03 14.56 -3.27
N LEU A 299 -0.72 13.42 -3.29
CA LEU A 299 -1.79 13.10 -2.35
C LEU A 299 -1.35 11.92 -1.48
N ASP A 300 -0.73 12.23 -0.36
CA ASP A 300 -0.52 11.27 0.73
C ASP A 300 -1.78 11.23 1.60
N ALA A 301 -2.70 10.34 1.25
CA ALA A 301 -4.07 10.43 1.73
C ALA A 301 -4.18 10.00 3.20
N PRO A 302 -5.05 10.65 4.01
CA PRO A 302 -5.32 10.21 5.38
C PRO A 302 -5.88 8.78 5.36
N CYS A 303 -5.15 7.86 5.99
CA CYS A 303 -5.36 6.42 5.94
C CYS A 303 -5.72 5.82 7.30
N SER A 304 -6.22 4.58 7.30
CA SER A 304 -6.46 3.80 8.51
C SER A 304 -5.18 3.52 9.31
N GLY A 305 -4.02 3.48 8.65
CA GLY A 305 -2.73 3.15 9.28
C GLY A 305 -2.43 1.66 9.35
N THR A 306 -3.18 0.81 8.65
CA THR A 306 -2.99 -0.65 8.70
C THR A 306 -1.64 -1.15 8.20
N GLY A 307 -0.86 -0.33 7.48
CA GLY A 307 0.50 -0.66 7.06
C GLY A 307 1.57 -0.30 8.08
N VAL A 308 1.24 0.48 9.12
CA VAL A 308 2.21 0.98 10.13
C VAL A 308 1.93 0.43 11.53
N ILE A 309 1.32 -0.75 11.63
CA ILE A 309 0.92 -1.38 12.89
C ILE A 309 2.12 -1.60 13.82
N SER A 310 3.30 -1.92 13.27
CA SER A 310 4.54 -2.07 14.03
C SER A 310 5.03 -0.77 14.71
N LYS A 311 4.50 0.39 14.31
CA LYS A 311 4.82 1.71 14.90
C LYS A 311 3.71 2.20 15.82
N ASP A 312 2.46 1.91 15.47
CA ASP A 312 1.28 2.30 16.23
C ASP A 312 0.36 1.09 16.43
N SER A 313 0.62 0.35 17.51
CA SER A 313 -0.16 -0.82 17.89
C SER A 313 -1.61 -0.48 18.23
N SER A 314 -1.95 0.80 18.47
CA SER A 314 -3.33 1.23 18.74
C SER A 314 -4.26 0.97 17.56
N VAL A 315 -3.71 0.89 16.34
CA VAL A 315 -4.44 0.55 15.12
C VAL A 315 -5.09 -0.83 15.20
N LYS A 316 -4.50 -1.78 15.95
CA LYS A 316 -5.01 -3.16 16.09
C LYS A 316 -6.41 -3.21 16.73
N ILE A 317 -6.69 -2.26 17.62
CA ILE A 317 -7.90 -2.25 18.46
C ILE A 317 -8.86 -1.13 18.04
N ASN A 318 -8.34 0.06 17.72
CA ASN A 318 -9.15 1.27 17.58
C ASN A 318 -9.85 1.45 16.23
N LYS A 319 -9.71 0.50 15.29
CA LYS A 319 -10.27 0.65 13.94
C LYS A 319 -11.54 -0.18 13.79
N SER A 320 -12.61 0.50 13.42
CA SER A 320 -13.90 -0.10 13.11
C SER A 320 -14.17 -0.09 11.60
N GLU A 321 -15.09 -0.93 11.14
CA GLU A 321 -15.54 -0.93 9.73
C GLU A 321 -16.03 0.45 9.27
N ARG A 322 -16.71 1.17 10.16
CA ARG A 322 -17.21 2.53 9.91
C ARG A 322 -16.07 3.49 9.57
N ASP A 323 -14.93 3.38 10.25
CA ASP A 323 -13.77 4.22 9.98
C ASP A 323 -13.20 3.96 8.59
N PHE A 324 -13.10 2.69 8.17
CA PHE A 324 -12.65 2.34 6.82
C PHE A 324 -13.57 2.91 5.75
N MET A 325 -14.89 2.85 5.95
CA MET A 325 -15.86 3.43 5.02
C MET A 325 -15.72 4.94 4.90
N LEU A 326 -15.61 5.65 6.04
CA LEU A 326 -15.45 7.10 6.08
C LEU A 326 -14.13 7.55 5.44
N LEU A 327 -13.03 6.87 5.76
CA LEU A 327 -11.71 7.17 5.21
C LEU A 327 -11.65 6.87 3.70
N SER A 328 -12.13 5.72 3.24
CA SER A 328 -12.20 5.40 1.80
C SER A 328 -13.03 6.43 1.04
N HIS A 329 -14.17 6.87 1.61
CA HIS A 329 -15.00 7.90 0.99
C HIS A 329 -14.29 9.26 0.94
N LEU A 330 -13.62 9.66 2.02
CA LEU A 330 -12.81 10.89 2.06
C LEU A 330 -11.67 10.85 1.02
N GLN A 331 -10.95 9.73 0.93
CA GLN A 331 -9.86 9.54 -0.03
C GLN A 331 -10.37 9.62 -1.48
N LYS A 332 -11.54 9.03 -1.77
CA LYS A 332 -12.22 9.13 -3.08
C LYS A 332 -12.59 10.57 -3.44
N GLN A 333 -12.95 11.40 -2.47
CA GLN A 333 -13.18 12.82 -2.72
C GLN A 333 -11.86 13.56 -2.97
N LEU A 334 -10.84 13.33 -2.13
CA LEU A 334 -9.55 14.00 -2.23
C LEU A 334 -8.84 13.69 -3.54
N ILE A 335 -8.88 12.46 -4.03
CA ILE A 335 -8.21 12.09 -5.29
C ILE A 335 -8.84 12.77 -6.51
N LEU A 336 -10.17 12.97 -6.52
CA LEU A 336 -10.83 13.73 -7.57
C LEU A 336 -10.38 15.19 -7.55
N CYS A 337 -10.28 15.78 -6.36
CA CYS A 337 -9.77 17.14 -6.19
C CYS A 337 -8.29 17.24 -6.57
N ALA A 338 -7.47 16.23 -6.27
CA ALA A 338 -6.06 16.18 -6.69
C ALA A 338 -5.95 16.22 -8.22
N ILE A 339 -6.73 15.40 -8.90
CA ILE A 339 -6.79 15.35 -10.38
C ILE A 339 -7.26 16.68 -10.95
N ASP A 340 -8.31 17.28 -10.38
CA ASP A 340 -8.88 18.54 -10.86
C ASP A 340 -7.98 19.76 -10.55
N SER A 341 -6.97 19.62 -9.68
CA SER A 341 -5.99 20.67 -9.36
C SER A 341 -4.81 20.71 -10.34
N VAL A 342 -4.55 19.61 -11.06
CA VAL A 342 -3.44 19.50 -12.02
C VAL A 342 -3.71 20.29 -13.29
N ASP A 343 -2.68 20.94 -13.84
CA ASP A 343 -2.70 21.46 -15.19
C ASP A 343 -2.36 20.37 -16.22
N PRO A 344 -3.33 19.89 -17.02
CA PRO A 344 -3.07 18.91 -18.07
C PRO A 344 -2.31 19.50 -19.27
N ALA A 345 -2.10 20.82 -19.32
CA ALA A 345 -1.34 21.50 -20.36
C ALA A 345 0.14 21.68 -20.05
N SER A 346 0.58 21.34 -18.83
CA SER A 346 1.98 21.41 -18.45
C SER A 346 2.85 20.53 -19.35
N ALA A 347 3.95 21.09 -19.86
CA ALA A 347 4.88 20.38 -20.75
C ALA A 347 5.73 19.34 -19.99
N THR A 348 6.05 19.62 -18.72
CA THR A 348 6.87 18.75 -17.86
C THR A 348 6.04 17.96 -16.86
N GLY A 349 4.79 18.39 -16.61
CA GLY A 349 3.91 17.87 -15.57
C GLY A 349 2.70 17.09 -16.10
N GLY A 350 1.60 17.22 -15.36
CA GLY A 350 0.37 16.44 -15.56
C GLY A 350 0.30 15.18 -14.69
N TYR A 351 1.06 15.10 -13.59
CA TYR A 351 1.13 13.89 -12.76
C TYR A 351 0.51 14.07 -11.38
N VAL A 352 -0.26 13.08 -10.96
CA VAL A 352 -0.74 12.92 -9.58
C VAL A 352 -0.13 11.64 -9.02
N VAL A 353 0.51 11.71 -7.87
CA VAL A 353 0.85 10.51 -7.09
C VAL A 353 -0.10 10.41 -5.92
N TYR A 354 -0.81 9.28 -5.86
CA TYR A 354 -1.61 8.88 -4.72
C TYR A 354 -0.81 7.87 -3.90
N SER A 355 -0.80 8.07 -2.58
CA SER A 355 -0.20 7.11 -1.67
C SER A 355 -0.94 6.99 -0.35
N THR A 356 -0.82 5.84 0.28
CA THR A 356 -1.40 5.54 1.60
C THR A 356 -0.47 4.64 2.41
N CYS A 357 -0.59 4.79 3.72
CA CYS A 357 -0.01 3.93 4.75
C CYS A 357 -0.89 2.71 5.10
N SER A 358 -1.68 2.22 4.14
CA SER A 358 -2.67 1.16 4.32
C SER A 358 -2.37 -0.01 3.39
N VAL A 359 -2.63 -1.23 3.85
CA VAL A 359 -2.53 -2.44 3.02
C VAL A 359 -3.88 -2.86 2.43
N THR A 360 -4.97 -2.21 2.84
CA THR A 360 -6.32 -2.63 2.48
C THR A 360 -6.73 -2.18 1.08
N VAL A 361 -7.48 -3.05 0.38
CA VAL A 361 -7.95 -2.80 -1.00
C VAL A 361 -8.96 -1.65 -1.08
N ASP A 362 -9.76 -1.44 -0.02
CA ASP A 362 -10.79 -0.40 0.01
C ASP A 362 -10.23 1.02 0.02
N GLU A 363 -9.03 1.19 0.55
CA GLU A 363 -8.29 2.47 0.57
C GLU A 363 -7.33 2.60 -0.61
N ASN A 364 -6.99 1.50 -1.29
CA ASN A 364 -5.96 1.50 -2.33
C ASN A 364 -6.60 1.38 -3.72
N GLU A 365 -6.68 0.17 -4.28
CA GLU A 365 -7.20 -0.10 -5.62
C GLU A 365 -8.61 0.42 -5.82
N ALA A 366 -9.49 0.25 -4.83
CA ALA A 366 -10.88 0.70 -4.94
C ALA A 366 -10.99 2.24 -5.07
N VAL A 367 -10.02 2.99 -4.54
CA VAL A 367 -9.96 4.45 -4.67
C VAL A 367 -9.44 4.84 -6.05
N ILE A 368 -8.40 4.15 -6.54
CA ILE A 368 -7.83 4.41 -7.87
C ILE A 368 -8.80 4.04 -8.98
N ASP A 369 -9.41 2.85 -8.93
CA ASP A 369 -10.42 2.39 -9.89
C ASP A 369 -11.63 3.35 -9.92
N TYR A 370 -12.08 3.82 -8.74
CA TYR A 370 -13.10 4.87 -8.67
C TYR A 370 -12.69 6.16 -9.40
N ALA A 371 -11.45 6.61 -9.22
CA ALA A 371 -10.94 7.82 -9.87
C ALA A 371 -10.85 7.65 -11.41
N LEU A 372 -10.36 6.49 -11.88
CA LEU A 372 -10.27 6.16 -13.32
C LEU A 372 -11.65 6.15 -13.98
N ARG A 373 -12.67 5.54 -13.33
CA ARG A 373 -14.05 5.52 -13.83
C ARG A 373 -14.69 6.91 -13.88
N LYS A 374 -14.42 7.76 -12.88
CA LYS A 374 -15.01 9.11 -12.79
C LYS A 374 -14.30 10.17 -13.65
N ARG A 375 -13.06 9.91 -14.09
CA ARG A 375 -12.25 10.84 -14.88
C ARG A 375 -11.59 10.09 -16.05
N PRO A 376 -12.27 9.97 -17.21
CA PRO A 376 -11.75 9.21 -18.36
C PRO A 376 -10.51 9.84 -19.01
N ASN A 377 -10.19 11.09 -18.67
CA ASN A 377 -8.97 11.78 -19.11
C ASN A 377 -7.73 11.44 -18.25
N VAL A 378 -7.86 10.57 -17.26
CA VAL A 378 -6.76 10.13 -16.40
C VAL A 378 -6.33 8.74 -16.82
N LYS A 379 -5.02 8.54 -16.91
CA LYS A 379 -4.41 7.23 -17.17
C LYS A 379 -3.48 6.88 -16.02
N LEU A 380 -3.51 5.62 -15.60
CA LEU A 380 -2.48 5.10 -14.73
C LEU A 380 -1.19 4.89 -15.54
N VAL A 381 -0.06 5.29 -14.97
CA VAL A 381 1.28 5.16 -15.56
C VAL A 381 2.18 4.43 -14.57
N ASP A 382 3.26 3.83 -15.08
CA ASP A 382 4.23 3.18 -14.21
C ASP A 382 4.82 4.17 -13.20
N THR A 383 4.88 3.73 -11.95
CA THR A 383 5.43 4.48 -10.82
C THR A 383 6.93 4.76 -10.99
N GLY A 384 7.65 3.93 -11.75
CA GLY A 384 9.11 4.04 -11.92
C GLY A 384 9.88 3.58 -10.68
N LEU A 385 9.22 2.84 -9.77
CA LEU A 385 9.86 2.19 -8.64
C LEU A 385 10.41 0.82 -9.09
N GLU A 386 11.67 0.54 -8.77
CA GLU A 386 12.38 -0.67 -9.21
C GLU A 386 11.88 -1.97 -8.55
N PHE A 387 11.07 -1.85 -7.49
CA PHE A 387 10.63 -2.97 -6.67
C PHE A 387 9.25 -2.72 -6.06
N GLY A 388 8.68 -3.75 -5.45
CA GLY A 388 7.33 -3.77 -4.89
C GLY A 388 6.42 -4.75 -5.63
N ARG A 389 5.46 -5.32 -4.90
CA ARG A 389 4.44 -6.21 -5.48
C ARG A 389 3.46 -5.39 -6.32
N GLU A 390 2.94 -6.00 -7.37
CA GLU A 390 1.93 -5.38 -8.23
C GLU A 390 0.60 -5.21 -7.47
N GLY A 391 -0.17 -4.18 -7.84
CA GLY A 391 -1.52 -3.99 -7.32
C GLY A 391 -2.49 -5.08 -7.74
N PHE A 392 -3.58 -5.23 -7.00
CA PHE A 392 -4.58 -6.25 -7.31
C PHE A 392 -5.45 -5.82 -8.50
N THR A 393 -5.58 -6.70 -9.50
CA THR A 393 -6.53 -6.53 -10.62
C THR A 393 -7.89 -7.16 -10.32
N SER A 394 -7.92 -8.16 -9.44
CA SER A 394 -9.15 -8.75 -8.92
C SER A 394 -9.01 -9.07 -7.44
N TYR A 395 -10.04 -8.80 -6.66
CA TYR A 395 -10.07 -9.11 -5.23
C TYR A 395 -11.48 -9.49 -4.78
N ARG A 396 -11.64 -10.72 -4.27
CA ARG A 396 -12.90 -11.25 -3.69
C ARG A 396 -14.16 -10.92 -4.52
N GLY A 397 -14.11 -11.21 -5.83
CA GLY A 397 -15.22 -10.97 -6.76
C GLY A 397 -15.32 -9.53 -7.29
N LYS A 398 -14.55 -8.58 -6.77
CA LYS A 398 -14.38 -7.25 -7.37
C LYS A 398 -13.35 -7.35 -8.49
N ILE A 399 -13.73 -6.91 -9.68
CA ILE A 399 -12.84 -6.78 -10.84
C ILE A 399 -12.50 -5.30 -11.00
N PHE A 400 -11.21 -4.99 -11.01
CA PHE A 400 -10.69 -3.65 -11.20
C PHE A 400 -10.11 -3.46 -12.61
N ASP A 401 -9.72 -2.24 -12.94
CA ASP A 401 -9.01 -1.96 -14.19
C ASP A 401 -7.72 -2.80 -14.29
N PRO A 402 -7.49 -3.53 -15.41
CA PRO A 402 -6.30 -4.36 -15.59
C PRO A 402 -4.98 -3.60 -15.40
N LYS A 403 -4.97 -2.29 -15.64
CA LYS A 403 -3.77 -1.45 -15.48
C LYS A 403 -3.38 -1.26 -14.03
N LEU A 404 -4.21 -1.61 -13.04
CA LEU A 404 -3.84 -1.51 -11.62
C LEU A 404 -2.58 -2.30 -11.26
N ASN A 405 -2.15 -3.26 -12.10
CA ASN A 405 -0.84 -3.90 -11.98
C ASN A 405 0.35 -2.92 -12.01
N LEU A 406 0.19 -1.74 -12.61
CA LEU A 406 1.20 -0.66 -12.62
C LEU A 406 1.36 0.05 -11.27
N THR A 407 0.43 -0.18 -10.33
CA THR A 407 0.57 0.31 -8.95
C THR A 407 1.49 -0.60 -8.15
N ARG A 408 2.12 -0.05 -7.11
CA ARG A 408 3.09 -0.78 -6.30
C ARG A 408 2.63 -0.87 -4.84
N ARG A 409 2.71 -2.08 -4.31
CA ARG A 409 2.46 -2.45 -2.91
C ARG A 409 3.76 -2.83 -2.23
N PHE A 410 3.91 -2.33 -1.01
CA PHE A 410 5.00 -2.65 -0.12
C PHE A 410 4.42 -3.30 1.11
N TYR A 411 5.06 -4.38 1.53
CA TYR A 411 4.61 -5.20 2.64
C TYR A 411 5.72 -5.41 3.66
N PRO A 412 5.39 -5.49 4.96
CA PRO A 412 6.36 -5.62 6.03
C PRO A 412 7.17 -6.91 6.00
N HIS A 413 6.54 -8.05 5.76
CA HIS A 413 7.20 -9.37 5.69
C HIS A 413 8.10 -9.52 4.46
N VAL A 414 7.73 -8.92 3.33
CA VAL A 414 8.47 -9.08 2.07
C VAL A 414 9.65 -8.11 1.94
N HIS A 415 9.47 -6.86 2.38
CA HIS A 415 10.42 -5.78 2.07
C HIS A 415 11.12 -5.23 3.31
N ASN A 416 10.79 -5.72 4.51
CA ASN A 416 11.24 -5.16 5.79
C ASN A 416 11.01 -3.64 5.89
N MET A 417 9.91 -3.15 5.31
CA MET A 417 9.47 -1.75 5.34
C MET A 417 8.02 -1.67 5.79
N ASP A 418 7.58 -0.50 6.24
CA ASP A 418 6.15 -0.33 6.55
C ASP A 418 5.27 -0.62 5.32
N GLY A 419 4.08 -1.16 5.57
CA GLY A 419 3.07 -1.39 4.56
C GLY A 419 2.66 -0.08 3.88
N PHE A 420 2.74 -0.04 2.55
CA PHE A 420 2.54 1.18 1.79
C PHE A 420 2.01 0.90 0.38
N PHE A 421 1.27 1.86 -0.18
CA PHE A 421 0.74 1.77 -1.53
C PHE A 421 1.07 3.05 -2.31
N VAL A 422 1.46 2.89 -3.57
CA VAL A 422 1.78 4.00 -4.47
C VAL A 422 1.13 3.79 -5.84
N ALA A 423 0.40 4.80 -6.29
CA ALA A 423 -0.17 4.86 -7.63
C ALA A 423 0.19 6.18 -8.30
N LYS A 424 0.63 6.12 -9.56
CA LYS A 424 0.98 7.30 -10.36
C LYS A 424 0.00 7.46 -11.50
N LEU A 425 -0.66 8.60 -11.55
CA LEU A 425 -1.67 8.96 -12.52
C LEU A 425 -1.16 10.08 -13.41
N LYS A 426 -1.44 10.00 -14.70
CA LYS A 426 -1.22 11.06 -15.68
C LYS A 426 -2.56 11.65 -16.11
N VAL A 427 -2.72 12.95 -15.90
CA VAL A 427 -3.89 13.73 -16.29
C VAL A 427 -3.67 14.29 -17.68
N GLU A 428 -4.43 13.79 -18.66
CA GLU A 428 -4.39 14.29 -20.03
C GLU A 428 -5.43 15.40 -20.23
N LYS A 429 -5.21 16.22 -21.27
CA LYS A 429 -6.20 17.22 -21.70
C LYS A 429 -7.51 16.50 -22.03
N ARG A 430 -8.61 17.01 -21.49
CA ARG A 430 -9.95 16.52 -21.86
C ARG A 430 -10.14 16.72 -23.36
N LYS A 431 -10.06 15.64 -24.13
CA LYS A 431 -10.61 15.64 -25.48
C LYS A 431 -12.12 15.79 -25.32
N LYS A 432 -12.71 16.83 -25.92
CA LYS A 432 -14.17 16.86 -26.10
C LYS A 432 -14.50 15.56 -26.85
N GLN A 433 -15.14 14.61 -26.18
CA GLN A 433 -15.87 13.59 -26.92
C GLN A 433 -16.87 14.37 -27.77
N GLN A 434 -16.68 14.34 -29.09
CA GLN A 434 -17.81 14.60 -29.98
C GLN A 434 -18.88 13.63 -29.52
N LYS A 435 -20.02 14.16 -29.06
CA LYS A 435 -21.21 13.33 -28.91
C LYS A 435 -21.53 12.82 -30.32
N THR A 436 -21.02 11.65 -30.67
CA THR A 436 -21.70 10.79 -31.62
C THR A 436 -23.05 10.50 -30.97
N ALA A 437 -24.10 11.09 -31.53
CA ALA A 437 -25.47 10.68 -31.24
C ALA A 437 -25.61 9.24 -31.76
N GLY A 438 -25.21 8.28 -30.94
CA GLY A 438 -25.27 6.85 -31.18
C GLY A 438 -25.61 6.21 -29.84
N LYS A 439 -26.68 5.44 -29.84
CA LYS A 439 -27.32 4.82 -28.67
C LYS A 439 -26.30 4.02 -27.84
N ASP A 440 -26.04 4.46 -26.61
CA ASP A 440 -25.47 3.63 -25.56
C ASP A 440 -26.45 3.66 -24.37
N GLU A 441 -27.31 2.65 -24.31
CA GLU A 441 -28.04 2.32 -23.09
C GLU A 441 -27.12 1.53 -22.14
N PRO A 442 -27.20 1.75 -20.81
CA PRO A 442 -26.46 0.95 -19.86
C PRO A 442 -27.09 -0.45 -19.77
N MET A 443 -26.28 -1.49 -20.04
CA MET A 443 -26.64 -2.88 -19.79
C MET A 443 -26.97 -3.09 -18.30
N LEU A 444 -28.24 -3.44 -18.02
CA LEU A 444 -28.67 -4.06 -16.79
C LEU A 444 -29.10 -5.49 -17.16
N ASN A 445 -28.34 -6.47 -16.69
CA ASN A 445 -28.65 -7.88 -16.91
C ASN A 445 -29.88 -8.29 -16.09
N GLY A 446 -30.87 -8.85 -16.79
CA GLY A 446 -31.59 -10.05 -16.36
C GLY A 446 -32.96 -9.86 -15.73
N ILE A 447 -34.00 -9.75 -16.55
CA ILE A 447 -35.27 -10.48 -16.39
C ILE A 447 -35.77 -10.83 -17.80
N GLU A 448 -35.97 -12.11 -18.07
CA GLU A 448 -36.60 -12.62 -19.30
C GLU A 448 -38.11 -12.31 -19.26
N GLU A 449 -38.63 -11.64 -20.29
CA GLU A 449 -40.05 -11.70 -20.64
C GLU A 449 -40.18 -11.79 -22.17
N GLU A 450 -40.81 -12.88 -22.62
CA GLU A 450 -41.26 -13.09 -23.98
C GLU A 450 -42.33 -12.04 -24.37
N GLY A 451 -42.23 -11.47 -25.57
CA GLY A 451 -43.41 -10.92 -26.25
C GLY A 451 -43.25 -9.62 -27.02
N ALA A 452 -43.44 -9.74 -28.34
CA ALA A 452 -43.88 -8.73 -29.31
C ALA A 452 -42.89 -7.64 -29.74
N GLU A 453 -42.35 -7.83 -30.95
CA GLU A 453 -41.77 -6.78 -31.79
C GLU A 453 -42.82 -5.69 -32.09
N GLY A 454 -42.57 -4.48 -31.58
CA GLY A 454 -43.26 -3.25 -31.98
C GLY A 454 -42.38 -2.06 -31.67
N GLU A 455 -41.94 -1.32 -32.68
CA GLU A 455 -41.18 -0.08 -32.51
C GLU A 455 -42.04 0.97 -31.77
N VAL A 456 -41.69 1.26 -30.52
CA VAL A 456 -42.35 2.32 -29.75
C VAL A 456 -41.66 3.65 -30.07
N GLY A 457 -42.21 4.39 -31.04
CA GLY A 457 -41.81 5.76 -31.38
C GLY A 457 -42.60 6.80 -30.56
N PHE A 458 -41.93 7.87 -30.14
CA PHE A 458 -42.56 9.01 -29.46
C PHE A 458 -43.32 9.87 -30.48
N ASP A 459 -44.66 9.84 -30.45
CA ASP A 459 -45.49 10.64 -31.33
C ASP A 459 -45.95 11.92 -30.63
N SER A 460 -45.46 13.05 -31.14
CA SER A 460 -45.54 14.32 -30.44
C SER A 460 -46.97 14.85 -30.27
N ASP A 461 -47.94 14.38 -31.07
CA ASP A 461 -49.32 14.86 -31.01
C ASP A 461 -50.23 13.97 -30.12
N GLU A 462 -49.96 12.67 -30.06
CA GLU A 462 -50.70 11.74 -29.18
C GLU A 462 -50.17 11.73 -27.73
N ASP A 463 -48.86 11.96 -27.54
CA ASP A 463 -48.22 11.94 -26.20
C ASP A 463 -48.39 13.27 -25.44
N LYS A 464 -48.67 14.38 -26.14
CA LYS A 464 -48.92 15.71 -25.53
C LYS A 464 -49.99 15.71 -24.43
N PRO A 465 -51.20 15.15 -24.63
CA PRO A 465 -52.22 15.12 -23.59
C PRO A 465 -51.80 14.27 -22.37
N ILE A 466 -51.06 13.18 -22.59
CA ILE A 466 -50.59 12.27 -21.52
C ILE A 466 -49.53 12.96 -20.65
N ILE A 467 -48.57 13.64 -21.28
CA ILE A 467 -47.52 14.41 -20.59
C ILE A 467 -48.12 15.57 -19.78
N GLN A 468 -49.14 16.25 -20.33
CA GLN A 468 -49.82 17.33 -19.62
C GLN A 468 -50.59 16.82 -18.39
N ASP A 469 -51.21 15.64 -18.46
CA ASP A 469 -51.93 15.07 -17.32
C ASP A 469 -50.96 14.53 -16.25
N ALA A 470 -49.80 14.01 -16.65
CA ALA A 470 -48.72 13.63 -15.73
C ALA A 470 -48.14 14.84 -14.97
N LYS A 471 -47.83 15.94 -15.68
CA LYS A 471 -47.39 17.20 -15.05
C LYS A 471 -48.45 17.76 -14.11
N ARG A 472 -49.74 17.63 -14.46
CA ARG A 472 -50.85 18.07 -13.60
C ARG A 472 -50.95 17.26 -12.31
N LYS A 473 -50.81 15.93 -12.38
CA LYS A 473 -50.74 15.07 -11.18
C LYS A 473 -49.56 15.44 -10.29
N GLN A 474 -48.40 15.71 -10.89
CA GLN A 474 -47.20 16.14 -10.15
C GLN A 474 -47.39 17.50 -9.46
N LEU A 475 -48.07 18.46 -10.11
CA LEU A 475 -48.36 19.77 -9.53
C LEU A 475 -49.39 19.68 -8.38
N LYS A 476 -50.38 18.79 -8.48
CA LYS A 476 -51.30 18.48 -7.37
C LYS A 476 -50.58 17.82 -6.20
N ALA A 477 -49.67 16.88 -6.47
CA ALA A 477 -48.87 16.22 -5.43
C ALA A 477 -47.95 17.21 -4.69
N LYS A 478 -47.52 18.29 -5.36
CA LYS A 478 -46.76 19.40 -4.76
C LYS A 478 -47.64 20.48 -4.11
N GLY A 479 -48.95 20.26 -4.00
CA GLY A 479 -49.87 21.14 -3.25
C GLY A 479 -50.38 22.38 -4.00
N TYR A 480 -50.10 22.52 -5.30
CA TYR A 480 -50.57 23.66 -6.09
C TYR A 480 -52.03 23.46 -6.57
N ARG A 481 -52.86 24.52 -6.52
CA ARG A 481 -54.22 24.52 -7.10
C ARG A 481 -54.12 24.56 -8.64
N VAL A 482 -54.69 23.57 -9.33
CA VAL A 482 -54.62 23.45 -10.80
C VAL A 482 -56.02 23.64 -11.43
N PRO A 483 -56.16 24.41 -12.54
CA PRO A 483 -57.46 24.71 -13.16
C PRO A 483 -58.21 23.47 -13.70
N PRO A 484 -59.56 23.54 -13.81
CA PRO A 484 -60.41 22.43 -14.27
C PRO A 484 -60.16 22.06 -15.74
N ARG A 485 -60.42 20.79 -16.11
CA ARG A 485 -60.24 20.29 -17.50
C ARG A 485 -61.17 21.08 -18.44
N LYS A 486 -60.65 21.51 -19.59
CA LYS A 486 -61.51 21.86 -20.73
C LYS A 486 -61.94 20.57 -21.44
N PRO A 487 -63.22 20.40 -21.81
CA PRO A 487 -63.67 19.25 -22.56
C PRO A 487 -63.00 19.23 -23.94
N VAL A 488 -62.44 18.08 -24.32
CA VAL A 488 -61.88 17.85 -25.64
C VAL A 488 -63.05 17.64 -26.60
N VAL A 489 -63.24 18.53 -27.56
CA VAL A 489 -64.23 18.37 -28.63
C VAL A 489 -63.69 17.31 -29.58
N ALA A 490 -64.40 16.20 -29.73
CA ALA A 490 -64.05 15.16 -30.70
C ALA A 490 -64.20 15.70 -32.14
N PRO A 491 -63.26 15.42 -33.06
CA PRO A 491 -63.42 15.80 -34.45
C PRO A 491 -64.59 15.03 -35.06
N VAL A 492 -65.52 15.76 -35.67
CA VAL A 492 -66.58 15.19 -36.52
C VAL A 492 -65.91 14.66 -37.79
N ALA A 493 -66.38 13.49 -38.23
CA ALA A 493 -65.84 12.64 -39.31
C ALA A 493 -65.43 13.37 -40.59
#